data_AF-C4ZBR2-F1
#
_entry.id   AF-C4ZBR2-F1
#
_cell.length_a   1.000
_cell.length_b   1.000
_cell.length_c   1.000
_cell.angle_alpha   90.00
_cell.angle_beta   90.00
_cell.angle_gamma   90.00
#
_symmetry.space_group_name_H-M   'P 1'
#
loop_
_entity.id
_entity.type
_entity.pdbx_description
1 polymer ?
#
loop_
_entity_poly.entity_id
_entity_poly.type
_entity_poly.pdbx_seq_one_letter_code
_entity_poly.pdbx_strand_id
1 'polypeptide(L)'
;MRIEKEGFVLHLEGTWCEISNKYAVLESGDVAVNEEDIPAGFAEKKLDRYIETHKIRGYGKVDGCVKRVACDERTKEYIQLQAVKLDDDTYMVQEFDNELVFMGELWSGCKYPDEVIDWMKSNYEIESCLTAEVYRSSLGDCTNNGISSYARELYILDTQKGPFEPDDIRQCVYIEKREVMGQEYVDCKPAYCRKRWYMAGGNILYTSDSRFKQITGISYPIAIHDRYEGR
;
A
#
# COMPACT_ATOMS: atom_id res chain seq x y z
N MET A 1 -30.11 -0.18 -5.95
CA MET A 1 -29.36 -0.92 -4.92
C MET A 1 -27.98 -0.28 -4.77
N ARG A 2 -27.48 -0.09 -3.54
CA ARG A 2 -26.13 0.44 -3.28
C ARG A 2 -25.42 -0.52 -2.33
N ILE A 3 -24.22 -0.95 -2.68
CA ILE A 3 -23.35 -1.76 -1.84
C ILE A 3 -21.97 -1.11 -1.76
N GLU A 4 -21.28 -1.28 -0.64
CA GLU A 4 -19.97 -0.66 -0.38
C GLU A 4 -19.05 -1.70 0.25
N LYS A 5 -17.84 -1.86 -0.29
CA LYS A 5 -16.86 -2.84 0.13
C LYS A 5 -15.45 -2.41 -0.25
N GLU A 6 -14.50 -2.50 0.68
CA GLU A 6 -13.06 -2.19 0.47
C GLU A 6 -12.81 -0.83 -0.22
N GLY A 7 -13.60 0.19 0.12
CA GLY A 7 -13.48 1.55 -0.44
C GLY A 7 -14.15 1.74 -1.81
N PHE A 8 -14.74 0.69 -2.38
CA PHE A 8 -15.54 0.75 -3.61
C PHE A 8 -17.03 0.78 -3.29
N VAL A 9 -17.78 1.48 -4.12
CA VAL A 9 -19.23 1.58 -4.08
C VAL A 9 -19.76 1.09 -5.43
N LEU A 10 -20.70 0.16 -5.40
CA LEU A 10 -21.48 -0.20 -6.58
C LEU A 10 -22.91 0.31 -6.43
N HIS A 11 -23.35 1.08 -7.42
CA HIS A 11 -24.71 1.56 -7.57
C HIS A 11 -25.38 0.86 -8.76
N LEU A 12 -26.54 0.26 -8.53
CA LEU A 12 -27.36 -0.38 -9.57
C LEU A 12 -28.76 0.22 -9.54
N GLU A 13 -29.15 0.89 -10.62
CA GLU A 13 -30.47 1.53 -10.80
C GLU A 13 -31.06 1.09 -12.14
N GLY A 14 -32.15 0.33 -12.08
CA GLY A 14 -32.67 -0.38 -13.24
C GLY A 14 -31.61 -1.27 -13.89
N THR A 15 -31.31 -1.04 -15.16
CA THR A 15 -30.24 -1.71 -15.90
C THR A 15 -28.87 -1.04 -15.77
N TRP A 16 -28.82 0.20 -15.28
CA TRP A 16 -27.59 0.96 -15.18
C TRP A 16 -26.78 0.56 -13.94
N CYS A 17 -25.54 0.16 -14.15
CA CYS A 17 -24.59 -0.16 -13.08
C CYS A 17 -23.40 0.80 -13.12
N GLU A 18 -22.96 1.23 -11.95
CA GLU A 18 -21.78 2.07 -11.76
C GLU A 18 -20.93 1.54 -10.61
N ILE A 19 -19.62 1.42 -10.82
CA ILE A 19 -18.62 1.18 -9.78
C ILE A 19 -17.78 2.44 -9.63
N SER A 20 -17.70 2.95 -8.41
CA SER A 20 -16.94 4.16 -8.08
C SER A 20 -16.20 4.01 -6.76
N ASN A 21 -15.28 4.93 -6.50
CA ASN A 21 -14.64 5.09 -5.20
C ASN A 21 -14.41 6.57 -4.91
N LYS A 22 -13.58 6.90 -3.91
CA LYS A 22 -13.29 8.30 -3.53
C LYS A 22 -12.56 9.11 -4.60
N TYR A 23 -12.02 8.48 -5.65
CA TYR A 23 -11.27 9.14 -6.72
C TYR A 23 -12.12 9.41 -7.95
N ALA A 24 -12.88 8.42 -8.42
CA ALA A 24 -13.64 8.53 -9.65
C ALA A 24 -14.75 7.47 -9.78
N VAL A 25 -15.56 7.63 -10.82
CA VAL A 25 -16.32 6.53 -11.43
C VAL A 25 -15.35 5.72 -12.28
N LEU A 26 -15.23 4.43 -11.99
CA LEU A 26 -14.23 3.54 -12.57
C LEU A 26 -14.80 2.67 -13.69
N GLU A 27 -16.05 2.24 -13.54
CA GLU A 27 -16.77 1.46 -14.54
C GLU A 27 -18.24 1.87 -14.51
N SER A 28 -18.86 2.10 -15.67
CA SER A 28 -20.29 2.35 -15.77
C SER A 28 -20.90 1.86 -17.08
N GLY A 29 -22.17 1.49 -17.02
CA GLY A 29 -22.92 1.05 -18.20
C GLY A 29 -24.14 0.19 -17.88
N ASP A 30 -24.95 -0.06 -18.91
CA ASP A 30 -26.07 -1.00 -18.83
C ASP A 30 -25.57 -2.44 -18.74
N VAL A 31 -26.06 -3.18 -17.75
CA VAL A 31 -25.67 -4.59 -17.51
C VAL A 31 -26.64 -5.59 -18.12
N ALA A 32 -27.81 -5.13 -18.56
CA ALA A 32 -28.85 -5.92 -19.19
C ALA A 32 -29.73 -5.02 -20.08
N VAL A 33 -30.51 -5.65 -20.96
CA VAL A 33 -31.53 -4.93 -21.76
C VAL A 33 -32.77 -4.66 -20.93
N ASN A 34 -33.16 -5.62 -20.07
CA ASN A 34 -34.29 -5.48 -19.14
C ASN A 34 -33.84 -5.77 -17.71
N GLU A 35 -34.51 -5.16 -16.74
CA GLU A 35 -34.21 -5.36 -15.31
C GLU A 35 -34.41 -6.82 -14.87
N GLU A 36 -35.40 -7.51 -15.44
CA GLU A 36 -35.73 -8.90 -15.13
C GLU A 36 -34.61 -9.89 -15.49
N ASP A 37 -33.73 -9.50 -16.42
CA ASP A 37 -32.60 -10.30 -16.88
C ASP A 37 -31.41 -10.23 -15.90
N ILE A 38 -31.44 -9.33 -14.91
CA ILE A 38 -30.35 -9.15 -13.94
C ILE A 38 -30.41 -10.25 -12.88
N PRO A 39 -29.39 -11.13 -12.78
CA PRO A 39 -29.43 -12.23 -11.83
C PRO A 39 -29.44 -11.75 -10.38
N ALA A 40 -30.09 -12.50 -9.49
CA ALA A 40 -30.02 -12.27 -8.06
C ALA A 40 -28.56 -12.31 -7.55
N GLY A 41 -28.18 -11.32 -6.74
CA GLY A 41 -26.81 -11.17 -6.23
C GLY A 41 -25.79 -10.70 -7.28
N PHE A 42 -26.23 -10.21 -8.44
CA PHE A 42 -25.35 -9.68 -9.49
C PHE A 42 -24.44 -8.57 -8.97
N ALA A 43 -24.99 -7.58 -8.26
CA ALA A 43 -24.25 -6.45 -7.71
C ALA A 43 -23.07 -6.93 -6.83
N GLU A 44 -23.33 -7.82 -5.87
CA GLU A 44 -22.30 -8.34 -4.97
C GLU A 44 -21.21 -9.10 -5.73
N LYS A 45 -21.59 -10.01 -6.63
CA LYS A 45 -20.63 -10.78 -7.44
C LYS A 45 -19.79 -9.90 -8.37
N LYS A 46 -20.40 -8.87 -8.97
CA LYS A 46 -19.71 -7.93 -9.85
C LYS A 46 -18.71 -7.10 -9.04
N LEU A 47 -19.12 -6.57 -7.89
CA LEU A 47 -18.22 -5.81 -7.01
C LEU A 47 -17.08 -6.68 -6.48
N ASP A 48 -17.36 -7.91 -6.04
CA ASP A 48 -16.34 -8.84 -5.55
C ASP A 48 -15.29 -9.16 -6.63
N ARG A 49 -15.74 -9.44 -7.85
CA ARG A 49 -14.85 -9.66 -9.00
C ARG A 49 -14.02 -8.42 -9.32
N TYR A 50 -14.63 -7.23 -9.25
CA TYR A 50 -13.94 -5.98 -9.50
C TYR A 50 -12.84 -5.72 -8.46
N ILE A 51 -13.14 -5.92 -7.18
CA ILE A 51 -12.17 -5.78 -6.08
C ILE A 51 -11.02 -6.78 -6.25
N GLU A 52 -11.30 -8.02 -6.68
CA GLU A 52 -10.27 -9.03 -6.87
C GLU A 52 -9.20 -8.62 -7.91
N THR A 53 -9.59 -7.91 -8.97
CA THR A 53 -8.67 -7.43 -10.01
C THR A 53 -8.06 -6.06 -9.71
N HIS A 54 -8.65 -5.30 -8.79
CA HIS A 54 -8.24 -3.94 -8.39
C HIS A 54 -7.81 -3.88 -6.93
N LYS A 55 -7.11 -4.91 -6.46
CA LYS A 55 -6.42 -4.93 -5.17
C LYS A 55 -4.95 -5.26 -5.35
N ILE A 56 -4.13 -4.81 -4.40
CA ILE A 56 -2.71 -5.14 -4.37
C ILE A 56 -2.56 -6.65 -4.16
N ARG A 57 -1.86 -7.33 -5.07
CA ARG A 57 -1.58 -8.76 -4.98
C ARG A 57 -0.82 -9.09 -3.69
N GLY A 58 -0.79 -10.36 -3.31
CA GLY A 58 -0.12 -10.83 -2.09
C GLY A 58 1.37 -10.45 -2.00
N TYR A 59 1.96 -10.68 -0.82
CA TYR A 59 3.39 -10.45 -0.58
C TYR A 59 4.27 -11.31 -1.48
N GLY A 60 5.48 -10.80 -1.78
CA GLY A 60 6.50 -11.53 -2.54
C GLY A 60 6.38 -11.39 -4.06
N LYS A 61 7.27 -12.08 -4.77
CA LYS A 61 7.30 -12.09 -6.23
C LYS A 61 6.14 -12.93 -6.75
N VAL A 62 5.17 -12.26 -7.36
CA VAL A 62 4.07 -12.89 -8.08
C VAL A 62 4.40 -12.82 -9.57
N ASP A 63 4.30 -13.95 -10.26
CA ASP A 63 4.59 -13.99 -11.69
C ASP A 63 3.70 -13.02 -12.47
N GLY A 64 4.31 -12.33 -13.45
CA GLY A 64 3.64 -11.27 -14.22
C GLY A 64 3.22 -10.03 -13.40
N CYS A 65 3.75 -9.85 -12.19
CA CYS A 65 3.46 -8.67 -11.35
C CYS A 65 4.75 -8.03 -10.83
N VAL A 66 4.89 -6.74 -11.07
CA VAL A 66 6.01 -5.92 -10.57
C VAL A 66 5.43 -4.79 -9.76
N LYS A 67 6.05 -4.48 -8.62
CA LYS A 67 5.52 -3.47 -7.69
C LYS A 67 6.61 -2.50 -7.27
N ARG A 68 6.22 -1.27 -6.97
CA ARG A 68 7.11 -0.27 -6.35
C ARG A 68 6.31 0.63 -5.42
N VAL A 69 6.96 1.16 -4.41
CA VAL A 69 6.41 2.25 -3.59
C VAL A 69 6.98 3.57 -4.11
N ALA A 70 6.11 4.56 -4.26
CA ALA A 70 6.47 5.90 -4.68
C ALA A 70 5.93 6.94 -3.69
N CYS A 71 6.42 8.16 -3.78
CA CYS A 71 5.86 9.32 -3.09
C CYS A 71 5.12 10.20 -4.09
N ASP A 72 3.86 10.54 -3.80
CA ASP A 72 3.11 11.51 -4.59
C ASP A 72 3.60 12.93 -4.22
N GLU A 73 4.20 13.62 -5.19
CA GLU A 73 4.82 14.93 -4.95
C GLU A 73 3.84 16.00 -4.44
N ARG A 74 2.56 15.91 -4.83
CA ARG A 74 1.53 16.90 -4.54
C ARG A 74 0.98 16.75 -3.13
N THR A 75 0.73 15.52 -2.70
CA THR A 75 0.11 15.18 -1.41
C THR A 75 1.15 14.84 -0.34
N LYS A 76 2.38 14.52 -0.74
CA LYS A 76 3.45 14.01 0.14
C LYS A 76 3.05 12.71 0.87
N GLU A 77 2.17 11.95 0.25
CA GLU A 77 1.74 10.63 0.70
C GLU A 77 2.39 9.54 -0.15
N TYR A 78 2.65 8.40 0.47
CA TYR A 78 3.15 7.24 -0.25
C TYR A 78 2.03 6.59 -1.06
N ILE A 79 2.36 6.12 -2.25
CA ILE A 79 1.48 5.36 -3.11
C ILE A 79 2.13 4.02 -3.43
N GLN A 80 1.29 3.02 -3.67
CA GLN A 80 1.71 1.72 -4.17
C GLN A 80 1.44 1.64 -5.67
N LEU A 81 2.48 1.33 -6.43
CA LEU A 81 2.38 1.00 -7.85
C LEU A 81 2.41 -0.52 -8.02
N GLN A 82 1.58 -1.04 -8.92
CA GLN A 82 1.53 -2.44 -9.30
C GLN A 82 1.36 -2.57 -10.82
N ALA A 83 2.41 -2.98 -11.51
CA ALA A 83 2.31 -3.41 -12.90
C ALA A 83 1.78 -4.85 -12.97
N VAL A 84 0.68 -5.03 -13.70
CA VAL A 84 0.10 -6.35 -14.01
C VAL A 84 0.23 -6.62 -15.50
N LYS A 85 0.65 -7.83 -15.85
CA LYS A 85 0.73 -8.28 -17.24
C LYS A 85 -0.67 -8.60 -17.78
N LEU A 86 -0.98 -8.08 -18.97
CA LEU A 86 -2.21 -8.30 -19.71
C LEU A 86 -2.09 -9.51 -20.66
N ASP A 87 -3.21 -9.89 -21.27
CA ASP A 87 -3.29 -11.02 -22.22
C ASP A 87 -2.47 -10.79 -23.51
N ASP A 88 -2.17 -9.53 -23.85
CA ASP A 88 -1.34 -9.14 -25.01
C ASP A 88 0.17 -9.05 -24.69
N ASP A 89 0.57 -9.60 -23.54
CA ASP A 89 1.92 -9.56 -22.96
C ASP A 89 2.43 -8.15 -22.59
N THR A 90 1.59 -7.12 -22.61
CA THR A 90 1.98 -5.78 -22.15
C THR A 90 1.64 -5.54 -20.67
N TYR A 91 2.30 -4.56 -20.05
CA TYR A 91 2.05 -4.18 -18.66
C TYR A 91 1.10 -2.98 -18.55
N MET A 92 0.11 -3.11 -17.67
CA MET A 92 -0.72 -2.03 -17.15
C MET A 92 -0.26 -1.67 -15.74
N VAL A 93 -0.01 -0.40 -15.45
CA VAL A 93 0.39 0.05 -14.11
C VAL A 93 -0.84 0.54 -13.36
N GLN A 94 -1.15 -0.13 -12.25
CA GLN A 94 -2.22 0.23 -11.33
C GLN A 94 -1.64 1.09 -10.19
N GLU A 95 -2.36 2.14 -9.83
CA GLU A 95 -2.03 3.05 -8.74
C GLU A 95 -2.94 2.79 -7.54
N PHE A 96 -2.36 2.77 -6.34
CA PHE A 96 -3.08 2.64 -5.09
C PHE A 96 -2.56 3.66 -4.10
N ASP A 97 -3.47 4.23 -3.32
CA ASP A 97 -3.11 5.22 -2.31
C ASP A 97 -2.51 4.58 -1.04
N ASN A 98 -2.19 5.42 -0.05
CA ASN A 98 -1.70 4.95 1.25
C ASN A 98 -2.75 4.16 2.06
N GLU A 99 -4.03 4.16 1.69
CA GLU A 99 -5.08 3.34 2.28
C GLU A 99 -5.34 2.05 1.47
N LEU A 100 -4.49 1.78 0.47
CA LEU A 100 -4.56 0.63 -0.44
C LEU A 100 -5.78 0.66 -1.37
N VAL A 101 -6.41 1.83 -1.55
CA VAL A 101 -7.55 2.06 -2.44
C VAL A 101 -7.02 2.33 -3.84
N PHE A 102 -7.57 1.62 -4.84
CA PHE A 102 -7.25 1.82 -6.25
C PHE A 102 -7.54 3.25 -6.69
N MET A 103 -6.60 3.91 -7.35
CA MET A 103 -6.75 5.28 -7.83
C MET A 103 -7.05 5.32 -9.33
N GLY A 104 -6.45 4.41 -10.09
CA GLY A 104 -6.53 4.37 -11.54
C GLY A 104 -5.47 3.45 -12.13
N GLU A 105 -5.44 3.40 -13.45
CA GLU A 105 -4.46 2.62 -14.21
C GLU A 105 -3.92 3.38 -15.41
N LEU A 106 -2.66 3.11 -15.75
CA LEU A 106 -1.93 3.74 -16.84
C LEU A 106 -1.27 2.66 -17.70
N TRP A 107 -1.54 2.74 -19.00
CA TRP A 107 -0.94 1.82 -19.94
C TRP A 107 0.53 2.18 -20.18
N SER A 108 1.43 1.27 -19.78
CA SER A 108 2.87 1.48 -19.97
C SER A 108 3.34 1.05 -21.36
N GLY A 109 2.66 0.08 -21.98
CA GLY A 109 3.08 -0.54 -23.25
C GLY A 109 4.36 -1.39 -23.16
N CYS A 110 4.98 -1.47 -21.99
CA CYS A 110 6.18 -2.28 -21.74
C CYS A 110 5.85 -3.77 -21.82
N LYS A 111 6.81 -4.59 -22.28
CA LYS A 111 6.63 -6.05 -22.38
C LYS A 111 7.44 -6.83 -21.35
N TYR A 112 8.50 -6.22 -20.84
CA TYR A 112 9.42 -6.87 -19.90
C TYR A 112 9.40 -6.19 -18.52
N PRO A 113 9.65 -6.96 -17.44
CA PRO A 113 9.70 -6.42 -16.07
C PRO A 113 10.64 -5.22 -15.90
N ASP A 114 11.84 -5.29 -16.50
CA ASP A 114 12.84 -4.22 -16.34
C ASP A 114 12.39 -2.93 -17.04
N GLU A 115 11.76 -3.05 -18.21
CA GLU A 115 11.20 -1.91 -18.94
C GLU A 115 10.11 -1.19 -18.15
N VAL A 116 9.20 -1.95 -17.50
CA VAL A 116 8.13 -1.32 -16.71
C VAL A 116 8.68 -0.71 -15.41
N ILE A 117 9.76 -1.25 -14.84
CA ILE A 117 10.47 -0.62 -13.71
C ILE A 117 11.07 0.72 -14.14
N ASP A 118 11.76 0.76 -15.28
CA ASP A 118 12.35 2.00 -15.81
C ASP A 118 11.27 3.03 -16.18
N TRP A 119 10.14 2.55 -16.70
CA TRP A 119 8.97 3.38 -16.94
C TRP A 119 8.42 3.97 -15.64
N MET A 120 8.25 3.16 -14.58
CA MET A 120 7.82 3.65 -13.27
C MET A 120 8.78 4.72 -12.73
N LYS A 121 10.09 4.49 -12.81
CA LYS A 121 11.13 5.45 -12.38
C LYS A 121 11.12 6.77 -13.15
N SER A 122 10.68 6.74 -14.40
CA SER A 122 10.61 7.92 -15.25
C SER A 122 9.34 8.76 -15.00
N ASN A 123 8.30 8.14 -14.45
CA ASN A 123 6.99 8.78 -14.24
C ASN A 123 6.68 9.08 -12.76
N TYR A 124 7.39 8.44 -11.83
CA TYR A 124 7.14 8.54 -10.39
C TYR A 124 8.43 8.73 -9.59
N GLU A 125 8.30 9.41 -8.45
CA GLU A 125 9.36 9.47 -7.43
C GLU A 125 9.38 8.15 -6.64
N ILE A 126 10.08 7.15 -7.18
CA ILE A 126 10.22 5.84 -6.54
C ILE A 126 11.05 5.98 -5.26
N GLU A 127 10.49 5.47 -4.16
CA GLU A 127 11.13 5.52 -2.87
C GLU A 127 12.28 4.51 -2.77
N SER A 128 13.29 4.88 -2.00
CA SER A 128 14.35 3.97 -1.57
C SER A 128 14.12 3.59 -0.11
N CYS A 129 14.67 2.45 0.30
CA CYS A 129 14.47 1.95 1.64
C CYS A 129 15.70 1.28 2.23
N LEU A 130 15.81 1.32 3.57
CA LEU A 130 16.78 0.55 4.35
C LEU A 130 16.07 -0.59 5.07
N THR A 131 16.53 -1.82 4.86
CA THR A 131 16.04 -3.00 5.58
C THR A 131 16.50 -2.98 7.04
N ALA A 132 15.57 -3.20 7.96
CA ALA A 132 15.85 -3.34 9.38
C ALA A 132 15.07 -4.51 9.99
N GLU A 133 15.66 -5.16 10.98
CA GLU A 133 15.10 -6.34 11.65
C GLU A 133 14.11 -5.92 12.75
N VAL A 134 13.03 -6.70 12.86
CA VAL A 134 12.01 -6.56 13.90
C VAL A 134 12.37 -7.47 15.08
N TYR A 135 12.69 -6.86 16.22
CA TYR A 135 12.92 -7.57 17.47
C TYR A 135 11.65 -7.54 18.32
N ARG A 136 11.21 -8.72 18.75
CA ARG A 136 9.97 -8.90 19.51
C ARG A 136 10.24 -9.13 20.98
N SER A 137 9.36 -8.62 21.82
CA SER A 137 9.41 -8.88 23.26
C SER A 137 8.98 -10.32 23.57
N SER A 138 9.64 -10.95 24.52
CA SER A 138 9.23 -12.25 25.07
C SER A 138 7.98 -12.15 25.96
N LEU A 139 7.59 -10.94 26.37
CA LEU A 139 6.42 -10.69 27.22
C LEU A 139 5.07 -10.76 26.47
N GLY A 140 5.10 -10.95 25.15
CA GLY A 140 3.93 -11.04 24.29
C GLY A 140 3.88 -9.95 23.23
N ASP A 141 3.04 -10.17 22.21
CA ASP A 141 2.79 -9.24 21.12
C ASP A 141 1.52 -8.41 21.41
N CYS A 142 1.69 -7.12 21.67
CA CYS A 142 0.61 -6.18 21.94
C CYS A 142 0.33 -5.23 20.76
N THR A 143 0.79 -5.57 19.55
CA THR A 143 0.62 -4.75 18.34
C THR A 143 -0.79 -4.77 17.78
N ASN A 144 -1.68 -5.65 18.25
CA ASN A 144 -3.03 -5.83 17.69
C ASN A 144 -3.02 -6.10 16.17
N ASN A 145 -2.22 -7.07 15.72
CA ASN A 145 -2.01 -7.41 14.30
C ASN A 145 -1.35 -6.29 13.48
N GLY A 146 -0.53 -5.45 14.12
CA GLY A 146 0.31 -4.48 13.43
C GLY A 146 1.34 -5.16 12.51
N ILE A 147 1.96 -4.40 11.61
CA ILE A 147 2.91 -4.91 10.61
C ILE A 147 4.06 -5.71 11.23
N SER A 148 4.51 -5.33 12.43
CA SER A 148 5.61 -5.99 13.13
C SER A 148 5.22 -7.30 13.80
N SER A 149 3.92 -7.62 13.89
CA SER A 149 3.44 -8.89 14.43
C SER A 149 3.96 -10.06 13.59
N TYR A 150 3.93 -9.91 12.27
CA TYR A 150 4.25 -10.97 11.31
C TYR A 150 5.60 -10.79 10.60
N ALA A 151 6.04 -9.54 10.42
CA ALA A 151 7.24 -9.24 9.65
C ALA A 151 8.52 -9.52 10.46
N ARG A 152 9.48 -10.22 9.87
CA ARG A 152 10.84 -10.35 10.45
C ARG A 152 11.69 -9.11 10.18
N GLU A 153 11.41 -8.43 9.08
CA GLU A 153 12.11 -7.26 8.58
C GLU A 153 11.09 -6.26 8.06
N LEU A 154 11.39 -4.97 8.23
CA LEU A 154 10.63 -3.86 7.66
C LEU A 154 11.57 -2.93 6.87
N TYR A 155 10.98 -2.15 5.98
CA TYR A 155 11.69 -1.25 5.08
C TYR A 155 11.50 0.20 5.53
N ILE A 156 12.57 0.84 6.00
CA ILE A 156 12.56 2.25 6.38
C ILE A 156 12.66 3.09 5.12
N LEU A 157 11.59 3.80 4.75
CA LEU A 157 11.56 4.68 3.58
C LEU A 157 12.46 5.91 3.79
N ASP A 158 13.38 6.12 2.87
CA ASP A 158 14.25 7.30 2.78
C ASP A 158 14.78 7.42 1.34
N THR A 159 14.41 8.52 0.67
CA THR A 159 14.74 8.79 -0.74
C THR A 159 16.23 8.90 -1.04
N GLN A 160 17.10 9.07 -0.04
CA GLN A 160 18.52 9.35 -0.27
C GLN A 160 19.45 8.23 0.23
N LYS A 161 18.98 7.37 1.14
CA LYS A 161 19.87 6.50 1.92
C LYS A 161 19.52 5.01 1.86
N GLY A 162 18.48 4.62 1.13
CA GLY A 162 18.15 3.22 0.91
C GLY A 162 18.94 2.58 -0.24
N PRO A 163 19.57 1.39 -0.08
CA PRO A 163 20.20 0.68 -1.19
C PRO A 163 19.21 -0.04 -2.10
N PHE A 164 17.95 -0.17 -1.68
CA PHE A 164 16.93 -0.97 -2.37
C PHE A 164 15.65 -0.19 -2.51
N GLU A 165 14.86 -0.51 -3.54
CA GLU A 165 13.51 -0.01 -3.74
C GLU A 165 12.51 -1.02 -3.15
N PRO A 166 11.58 -0.61 -2.29
CA PRO A 166 10.61 -1.53 -1.72
C PRO A 166 9.51 -1.87 -2.73
N ASP A 167 9.11 -3.13 -2.75
CA ASP A 167 8.04 -3.62 -3.61
C ASP A 167 6.65 -3.35 -3.01
N ASP A 168 6.49 -3.38 -1.68
CA ASP A 168 5.17 -3.39 -1.02
C ASP A 168 5.10 -2.42 0.17
N ILE A 169 4.21 -1.42 0.10
CA ILE A 169 4.00 -0.38 1.11
C ILE A 169 3.59 -0.96 2.47
N ARG A 170 2.97 -2.15 2.50
CA ARG A 170 2.56 -2.83 3.74
C ARG A 170 3.74 -3.34 4.56
N GLN A 171 4.95 -3.35 4.00
CA GLN A 171 6.20 -3.68 4.68
C GLN A 171 7.04 -2.45 5.00
N CYS A 172 6.54 -1.26 4.65
CA CYS A 172 7.28 -0.01 4.76
C CYS A 172 6.91 0.76 6.02
N VAL A 173 7.90 1.44 6.58
CA VAL A 173 7.75 2.38 7.69
C VAL A 173 8.44 3.69 7.37
N TYR A 174 7.93 4.78 7.94
CA TYR A 174 8.61 6.07 7.94
C TYR A 174 9.08 6.41 9.35
N ILE A 175 10.14 7.20 9.45
CA ILE A 175 10.65 7.69 10.74
C ILE A 175 9.88 8.94 11.15
N GLU A 176 9.41 8.97 12.40
CA GLU A 176 8.83 10.15 13.01
C GLU A 176 9.71 10.62 14.16
N LYS A 177 9.91 11.94 14.24
CA LYS A 177 10.63 12.60 15.32
C LYS A 177 9.69 13.59 15.99
N ARG A 178 9.57 13.49 17.30
CA ARG A 178 8.74 14.38 18.11
C ARG A 178 9.43 14.74 19.41
N GLU A 179 9.12 15.91 19.94
CA GLU A 179 9.60 16.31 21.27
C GLU A 179 8.58 15.89 22.33
N VAL A 180 9.01 15.05 23.28
CA VAL A 180 8.19 14.57 24.39
C VAL A 180 8.87 14.96 25.68
N MET A 181 8.22 15.81 26.47
CA MET A 181 8.72 16.28 27.77
C MET A 181 10.15 16.87 27.69
N GLY A 182 10.47 17.60 26.63
CA GLY A 182 11.79 18.22 26.42
C GLY A 182 12.88 17.28 25.92
N GLN A 183 12.53 16.04 25.53
CA GLN A 183 13.45 15.09 24.91
C GLN A 183 12.99 14.72 23.51
N GLU A 184 13.93 14.60 22.57
CA GLU A 184 13.64 14.04 21.25
C GLU A 184 13.28 12.56 21.38
N TYR A 185 12.11 12.20 20.88
CA TYR A 185 11.63 10.84 20.78
C TYR A 185 11.54 10.47 19.30
N VAL A 186 12.25 9.39 18.94
CA VAL A 186 12.31 8.87 17.56
C VAL A 186 11.67 7.50 17.54
N ASP A 187 10.68 7.33 16.68
CA ASP A 187 10.01 6.07 16.40
C ASP A 187 9.78 5.87 14.91
N CYS A 188 9.19 4.73 14.57
CA CYS A 188 8.74 4.47 13.21
C CYS A 188 7.28 4.04 13.20
N LYS A 189 6.59 4.37 12.11
CA LYS A 189 5.17 4.09 11.89
C LYS A 189 4.94 3.50 10.50
N PRO A 190 3.90 2.67 10.30
CA PRO A 190 3.54 2.16 8.99
C PRO A 190 3.40 3.27 7.93
N ALA A 191 3.94 3.02 6.73
CA ALA A 191 3.85 3.95 5.60
C ALA A 191 2.44 4.01 4.98
N TYR A 192 1.64 2.96 5.17
CA TYR A 192 0.23 2.94 4.79
C TYR A 192 -0.66 3.35 5.98
N CYS A 193 -1.82 3.92 5.69
CA CYS A 193 -2.79 4.43 6.67
C CYS A 193 -2.16 5.39 7.70
N ARG A 194 -1.23 6.26 7.27
CA ARG A 194 -0.38 7.11 8.14
C ARG A 194 -1.15 8.00 9.11
N LYS A 195 -2.37 8.38 8.76
CA LYS A 195 -3.23 9.26 9.57
C LYS A 195 -3.85 8.56 10.78
N ARG A 196 -3.65 7.25 10.93
CA ARG A 196 -4.12 6.50 12.10
C ARG A 196 -3.31 6.86 13.34
N TRP A 197 -3.98 6.80 14.50
CA TRP A 197 -3.31 6.92 15.79
C TRP A 197 -2.62 5.59 16.14
N TYR A 198 -1.35 5.49 15.75
CA TYR A 198 -0.54 4.33 16.08
C TYR A 198 0.11 4.46 17.46
N MET A 199 0.21 3.33 18.16
CA MET A 199 0.85 3.20 19.45
C MET A 199 1.92 2.11 19.42
N ALA A 200 2.86 2.16 20.36
CA ALA A 200 3.86 1.10 20.51
C ALA A 200 3.20 -0.22 20.94
N GLY A 201 3.43 -1.27 20.16
CA GLY A 201 2.99 -2.64 20.48
C GLY A 201 4.02 -3.47 21.26
N GLY A 202 5.18 -2.89 21.56
CA GLY A 202 6.28 -3.54 22.29
C GLY A 202 7.40 -4.12 21.42
N ASN A 203 7.27 -4.04 20.09
CA ASN A 203 8.32 -4.42 19.14
C ASN A 203 9.23 -3.24 18.81
N ILE A 204 10.48 -3.54 18.47
CA ILE A 204 11.50 -2.54 18.12
C ILE A 204 12.14 -2.88 16.77
N LEU A 205 12.64 -1.84 16.09
CA LEU A 205 13.28 -1.91 14.79
C LEU A 205 14.76 -1.53 14.89
N TYR A 206 15.64 -2.33 14.30
CA TYR A 206 17.07 -2.03 14.29
C TYR A 206 17.83 -2.71 13.15
N THR A 207 18.94 -2.10 12.73
CA THR A 207 19.96 -2.73 11.88
C THR A 207 21.33 -2.16 12.26
N SER A 208 22.38 -2.97 12.12
CA SER A 208 23.76 -2.52 12.32
C SER A 208 24.29 -1.64 11.18
N ASP A 209 23.50 -1.45 10.12
CA ASP A 209 23.89 -0.59 9.00
C ASP A 209 24.12 0.86 9.44
N SER A 210 25.25 1.44 9.05
CA SER A 210 25.61 2.81 9.44
C SER A 210 24.61 3.87 8.96
N ARG A 211 23.84 3.57 7.91
CA ARG A 211 22.78 4.45 7.38
C ARG A 211 21.59 4.55 8.31
N PHE A 212 21.36 3.58 9.19
CA PHE A 212 20.30 3.66 10.20
C PHE A 212 20.46 4.91 11.07
N LYS A 213 21.69 5.19 11.53
CA LYS A 213 22.00 6.42 12.28
C LYS A 213 21.80 7.68 11.45
N GLN A 214 22.13 7.62 10.16
CA GLN A 214 21.97 8.77 9.27
C GLN A 214 20.51 9.10 8.95
N ILE A 215 19.63 8.11 8.95
CA ILE A 215 18.19 8.27 8.73
C ILE A 215 17.50 8.67 10.04
N THR A 216 17.71 7.90 11.11
CA THR A 216 17.00 8.10 12.38
C THR A 216 17.59 9.23 13.23
N GLY A 217 18.87 9.57 13.04
CA GLY A 217 19.63 10.48 13.92
C GLY A 217 20.22 9.81 15.16
N ILE A 218 19.91 8.53 15.41
CA ILE A 218 20.29 7.80 16.62
C ILE A 218 20.87 6.42 16.27
N SER A 219 21.65 5.85 17.19
CA SER A 219 22.37 4.58 16.94
C SER A 219 21.77 3.37 17.66
N TYR A 220 20.66 3.55 18.37
CA TYR A 220 20.00 2.51 19.15
C TYR A 220 18.66 2.10 18.51
N PRO A 221 18.14 0.90 18.83
CA PRO A 221 16.84 0.44 18.35
C PRO A 221 15.70 1.42 18.64
N ILE A 222 14.76 1.56 17.72
CA ILE A 222 13.60 2.44 17.86
C ILE A 222 12.31 1.65 18.06
N ALA A 223 11.33 2.24 18.72
CA ALA A 223 10.02 1.62 18.88
C ALA A 223 9.28 1.56 17.54
N ILE A 224 8.57 0.46 17.30
CA ILE A 224 7.61 0.35 16.20
C ILE A 224 6.23 0.73 16.75
N HIS A 225 5.66 1.80 16.21
CA HIS A 225 4.31 2.25 16.51
C HIS A 225 3.39 1.76 15.39
N ASP A 226 2.87 0.55 15.55
CA ASP A 226 1.98 -0.11 14.59
C ASP A 226 0.70 -0.66 15.22
N ARG A 227 0.49 -0.45 16.53
CA ARG A 227 -0.77 -0.79 17.19
C ARG A 227 -1.84 0.23 16.84
N TYR A 228 -2.96 -0.24 16.32
CA TYR A 228 -4.15 0.55 16.06
C TYR A 228 -5.38 -0.09 16.72
N GLU A 229 -6.19 0.71 17.40
CA GLU A 229 -7.40 0.24 18.13
C GLU A 229 -8.71 0.73 17.52
N GLY A 230 -8.65 1.52 16.45
CA GLY A 230 -9.86 1.94 15.73
C GLY A 230 -10.50 0.78 14.97
N ARG A 231 -11.80 0.89 14.76
CA ARG A 231 -12.59 -0.02 13.89
C ARG A 231 -12.52 0.43 12.45
#